data_AF-A0AAE4LET3-F1
#
_entry.id   AF-A0AAE4LET3-F1
#
_cell.length_a   1.000
_cell.length_b   1.000
_cell.length_c   1.000
_cell.angle_alpha   90.00
_cell.angle_beta   90.00
_cell.angle_gamma   90.00
#
_symmetry.space_group_name_H-M   'P 1'
#
loop_
_entity.id
_entity.type
_entity.pdbx_description
1 polymer ?
#
loop_
_entity_poly.entity_id
_entity_poly.type
_entity_poly.pdbx_seq_one_letter_code
_entity_poly.pdbx_strand_id
1 'polypeptide(L)'
;MSNAIQQIADKMLYQWEDAVRKPVKLIRIVINPEDESMLDAFYDYMLALDSEEEDMVFVIELPFSSRTDFSKDVVGYIAQQVEYWNNSKKPEEIVFERVDWIADYKPEVAENDASVAVANFNKLTESLVKGTDMKCSFVFNLKNTYDYDGCREWFEKALALPFHKQMVWGISDIKDHEQFGKLMAKHSNDAVSIYPPIDLDGAMEQLAEQAANEDKNDPAASNFRLALIKLMNSVKKGNAAQTEEFAKKCLDIALANVKKDINWISQFVTVYTILYTDQISHKDYKTAMYFADKAVEAAEIGEEKLDPSLACRLLGNTLLGKASIYVRESLWKEAAETYYRGAEAYSRCNDYLMQSEALRLCGWCRENNYEKSLAAECYVEGFRLSDKLSIDLIKNSSYPLLLLSLLNSSARSKLVSDDEINEVLTKVLGDDWENYLYEYKRNLGKYNGMAEQHIAKS
;
A
#
# COMPACT_ATOMS: atom_id res chain seq x y z
N MET A 1 -17.79 5.89 23.17
CA MET A 1 -17.12 4.61 22.82
C MET A 1 -15.95 5.00 21.94
N SER A 2 -14.71 4.69 22.37
CA SER A 2 -13.51 4.92 21.57
C SER A 2 -13.54 4.00 20.34
N ASN A 3 -13.28 4.55 19.15
CA ASN A 3 -13.19 3.80 17.90
C ASN A 3 -12.03 2.79 18.01
N ALA A 4 -12.15 1.60 17.39
CA ALA A 4 -11.13 0.56 17.43
C ALA A 4 -9.71 1.05 17.05
N ILE A 5 -9.60 2.02 16.14
CA ILE A 5 -8.32 2.66 15.79
C ILE A 5 -7.76 3.48 16.96
N GLN A 6 -8.61 4.25 17.65
CA GLN A 6 -8.20 5.01 18.84
C GLN A 6 -7.75 4.06 19.96
N GLN A 7 -8.40 2.91 20.14
CA GLN A 7 -7.94 1.91 21.11
C GLN A 7 -6.56 1.32 20.79
N ILE A 8 -6.15 1.26 19.51
CA ILE A 8 -4.78 0.88 19.13
C ILE A 8 -3.82 2.01 19.50
N ALA A 9 -4.16 3.25 19.18
CA ALA A 9 -3.35 4.41 19.53
C ALA A 9 -3.16 4.54 21.07
N ASP A 10 -4.21 4.32 21.85
CA ASP A 10 -4.16 4.31 23.33
C ASP A 10 -3.19 3.24 23.86
N LYS A 11 -3.19 2.04 23.26
CA LYS A 11 -2.25 0.96 23.64
C LYS A 11 -0.81 1.30 23.25
N MET A 12 -0.62 1.95 22.10
CA MET A 12 0.69 2.43 21.67
C MET A 12 1.20 3.50 22.65
N LEU A 13 0.34 4.45 23.03
CA LEU A 13 0.63 5.51 23.98
C LEU A 13 1.03 4.93 25.35
N TYR A 14 0.25 3.98 25.86
CA TYR A 14 0.57 3.31 27.13
C TYR A 14 1.96 2.64 27.12
N GLN A 15 2.34 1.97 26.02
CA GLN A 15 3.68 1.39 25.89
C GLN A 15 4.78 2.45 25.77
N TRP A 16 4.50 3.53 25.05
CA TRP A 16 5.38 4.66 24.90
C TRP A 16 5.66 5.31 26.26
N GLU A 17 4.64 5.65 27.04
CA GLU A 17 4.77 6.23 28.38
C GLU A 17 5.51 5.31 29.36
N ASP A 18 5.22 4.00 29.36
CA ASP A 18 5.96 3.03 30.18
C ASP A 18 7.45 3.01 29.82
N ALA A 19 7.80 3.20 28.55
CA ALA A 19 9.18 3.32 28.10
C ALA A 19 9.80 4.67 28.46
N VAL A 20 9.07 5.78 28.34
CA VAL A 20 9.52 7.15 28.68
C VAL A 20 9.81 7.31 30.18
N ARG A 21 9.07 6.61 31.04
CA ARG A 21 9.31 6.57 32.51
C ARG A 21 10.62 5.88 32.89
N LYS A 22 11.23 5.08 32.00
CA LYS A 22 12.52 4.42 32.26
C LYS A 22 13.68 5.42 32.13
N PRO A 23 14.82 5.19 32.80
CA PRO A 23 15.99 6.06 32.68
C PRO A 23 16.75 5.80 31.37
N VAL A 24 16.07 5.93 30.23
CA VAL A 24 16.60 5.72 28.88
C VAL A 24 16.70 7.05 28.14
N LYS A 25 17.62 7.11 27.17
CA LYS A 25 17.79 8.23 26.24
C LYS A 25 17.01 8.03 24.95
N LEU A 26 16.79 6.78 24.53
CA LEU A 26 16.21 6.45 23.23
C LEU A 26 15.18 5.33 23.32
N ILE A 27 14.03 5.55 22.71
CA ILE A 27 12.97 4.55 22.53
C ILE A 27 12.85 4.26 21.04
N ARG A 28 12.82 2.98 20.69
CA ARG A 28 12.57 2.52 19.33
C ARG A 28 11.21 1.82 19.26
N ILE A 29 10.31 2.34 18.44
CA ILE A 29 9.03 1.69 18.11
C ILE A 29 9.27 0.74 16.95
N VAL A 30 9.04 -0.57 17.15
CA VAL A 30 9.14 -1.56 16.07
C VAL A 30 7.74 -2.01 15.67
N ILE A 31 7.36 -1.73 14.43
CA ILE A 31 6.06 -2.11 13.84
C ILE A 31 6.21 -3.26 12.84
N ASN A 32 5.13 -3.97 12.51
CA ASN A 32 5.19 -4.93 11.42
C ASN A 32 5.16 -4.20 10.06
N PRO A 33 5.61 -4.85 8.97
CA PRO A 33 5.33 -4.35 7.63
C PRO A 33 3.83 -4.12 7.42
N GLU A 34 3.45 -3.07 6.68
CA GLU A 34 2.06 -2.62 6.42
C GLU A 34 1.41 -1.80 7.55
N ASP A 35 2.00 -1.74 8.74
CA ASP A 35 1.48 -0.94 9.87
C ASP A 35 1.96 0.54 9.83
N GLU A 36 2.68 0.98 8.79
CA GLU A 36 3.30 2.31 8.73
C GLU A 36 2.28 3.45 8.82
N SER A 37 1.09 3.24 8.25
CA SER A 37 -0.01 4.21 8.34
C SER A 37 -0.54 4.38 9.77
N MET A 38 -0.53 3.31 10.57
CA MET A 38 -0.92 3.36 11.98
C MET A 38 0.14 4.08 12.81
N LEU A 39 1.41 3.93 12.47
CA LEU A 39 2.49 4.69 13.11
C LEU A 39 2.36 6.19 12.87
N ASP A 40 2.01 6.62 11.65
CA ASP A 40 1.73 8.03 11.37
C ASP A 40 0.53 8.53 12.18
N ALA A 41 -0.57 7.78 12.19
CA ALA A 41 -1.74 8.11 12.97
C ALA A 41 -1.43 8.20 14.48
N PHE A 42 -0.50 7.38 14.98
CA PHE A 42 -0.03 7.46 16.35
C PHE A 42 0.80 8.72 16.62
N TYR A 43 1.63 9.16 15.67
CA TYR A 43 2.35 10.42 15.79
C TYR A 43 1.41 11.62 15.84
N ASP A 44 0.37 11.63 14.99
CA ASP A 44 -0.69 12.63 15.05
C ASP A 44 -1.44 12.57 16.40
N TYR A 45 -1.70 11.36 16.90
CA TYR A 45 -2.38 11.15 18.17
C TYR A 45 -1.59 11.74 19.36
N MET A 46 -0.27 11.54 19.43
CA MET A 46 0.57 12.15 20.48
C MET A 46 0.57 13.68 20.46
N LEU A 47 0.24 14.31 19.33
CA LEU A 47 0.18 15.76 19.19
C LEU A 47 -1.24 16.33 19.37
N ALA A 48 -2.25 15.47 19.46
CA ALA A 48 -3.64 15.88 19.54
C ALA A 48 -3.98 16.47 20.91
N LEU A 49 -4.77 17.55 20.92
CA LEU A 49 -5.17 18.27 22.14
C LEU A 49 -6.04 17.44 23.08
N ASP A 50 -6.74 16.45 22.55
CA ASP A 50 -7.64 15.54 23.26
C ASP A 50 -6.99 14.17 23.57
N SER A 51 -5.69 14.04 23.31
CA SER A 51 -4.94 12.85 23.71
C SER A 51 -4.70 12.80 25.23
N GLU A 52 -4.53 11.59 25.76
CA GLU A 52 -4.16 11.38 27.17
C GLU A 52 -2.65 11.54 27.42
N GLU A 53 -1.86 11.99 26.42
CA GLU A 53 -0.41 12.18 26.56
C GLU A 53 -0.13 13.31 27.57
N GLU A 54 0.52 12.94 28.67
CA GLU A 54 0.85 13.85 29.77
C GLU A 54 2.22 14.53 29.57
N ASP A 55 3.10 14.00 28.73
CA ASP A 55 4.45 14.54 28.51
C ASP A 55 4.53 15.53 27.31
N MET A 56 5.59 16.33 27.26
CA MET A 56 5.83 17.25 26.14
C MET A 56 6.43 16.48 24.96
N VAL A 57 5.72 16.40 23.83
CA VAL A 57 6.17 15.64 22.65
C VAL A 57 6.40 16.55 21.45
N PHE A 58 7.53 16.36 20.77
CA PHE A 58 7.83 16.92 19.46
C PHE A 58 8.03 15.79 18.46
N VAL A 59 7.27 15.79 17.36
CA VAL A 59 7.52 14.91 16.21
C VAL A 59 8.31 15.68 15.16
N ILE A 60 9.49 15.19 14.82
CA ILE A 60 10.42 15.78 13.86
C ILE A 60 10.31 15.04 12.54
N GLU A 61 9.59 15.63 11.59
CA GLU A 61 9.35 15.05 10.27
C GLU A 61 10.42 15.47 9.27
N LEU A 62 11.63 14.93 9.43
CA LEU A 62 12.75 15.21 8.53
C LEU A 62 13.52 13.94 8.17
N PRO A 63 13.79 13.69 6.87
CA PRO A 63 14.75 12.66 6.48
C PRO A 63 16.15 13.03 6.96
N PHE A 64 16.98 12.02 7.21
CA PHE A 64 18.39 12.26 7.47
C PHE A 64 19.07 12.84 6.21
N SER A 65 19.64 14.04 6.36
CA SER A 65 20.29 14.78 5.27
C SER A 65 21.75 14.37 5.10
N SER A 66 22.56 14.63 6.13
CA SER A 66 23.98 14.28 6.18
C SER A 66 24.47 14.35 7.63
N ARG A 67 25.61 13.71 7.94
CA ARG A 67 26.20 13.82 9.29
C ARG A 67 26.51 15.27 9.67
N THR A 68 26.91 16.12 8.72
CA THR A 68 27.35 17.50 9.00
C THR A 68 26.21 18.49 9.16
N ASP A 69 25.06 18.22 8.54
CA ASP A 69 23.96 19.19 8.42
C ASP A 69 22.75 18.80 9.25
N PHE A 70 22.52 17.50 9.50
CA PHE A 70 21.31 17.02 10.14
C PHE A 70 21.02 17.67 11.51
N SER A 71 22.05 17.90 12.33
CA SER A 71 21.87 18.61 13.61
C SER A 71 21.35 20.02 13.46
N LYS A 72 21.74 20.74 12.40
CA LYS A 72 21.23 22.09 12.14
C LYS A 72 19.81 22.03 11.58
N ASP A 73 19.54 21.05 10.73
CA ASP A 73 18.22 20.85 10.14
C ASP A 73 17.16 20.58 11.21
N VAL A 74 17.42 19.66 12.15
CA VAL A 74 16.48 19.33 13.23
C VAL A 74 16.31 20.48 14.23
N VAL A 75 17.38 21.23 14.54
CA VAL A 75 17.29 22.43 15.38
C VAL A 75 16.50 23.53 14.68
N GLY A 76 16.70 23.72 13.38
CA GLY A 76 15.95 24.67 12.57
C GLY A 76 14.46 24.32 12.50
N TYR A 77 14.12 23.04 12.37
CA TYR A 77 12.74 22.55 12.41
C TYR A 77 12.07 22.88 13.73
N ILE A 78 12.70 22.54 14.86
CA ILE A 78 12.16 22.86 16.19
C ILE A 78 12.03 24.37 16.42
N ALA A 79 12.98 25.17 15.93
CA ALA A 79 12.89 26.62 16.00
C ALA A 79 11.65 27.18 15.26
N GLN A 80 11.32 26.62 14.10
CA GLN A 80 10.09 26.98 13.39
C GLN A 80 8.84 26.58 14.19
N GLN A 81 8.83 25.40 14.82
CA GLN A 81 7.69 24.98 15.66
C GLN A 81 7.51 25.88 16.89
N VAL A 82 8.60 26.26 17.56
CA VAL A 82 8.57 27.20 18.70
C VAL A 82 8.11 28.59 18.24
N GLU A 83 8.55 29.07 17.08
CA GLU A 83 8.10 30.34 16.51
C GLU A 83 6.61 30.30 16.17
N TYR A 84 6.14 29.19 15.58
CA TYR A 84 4.72 28.98 15.30
C TYR A 84 3.90 28.96 16.59
N TRP A 85 4.31 28.19 17.60
CA TRP A 85 3.66 28.17 18.91
C TRP A 85 3.60 29.57 19.53
N ASN A 86 4.69 30.33 19.54
CA ASN A 86 4.72 31.64 20.18
C ASN A 86 3.82 32.67 19.47
N ASN A 87 3.63 32.55 18.15
CA ASN A 87 2.93 33.56 17.35
C ASN A 87 1.53 33.16 16.83
N SER A 88 1.14 31.89 16.94
CA SER A 88 -0.17 31.43 16.48
C SER A 88 -1.31 31.98 17.35
N LYS A 89 -2.54 31.99 16.82
CA LYS A 89 -3.74 32.24 17.62
C LYS A 89 -4.17 30.93 18.28
N LYS A 90 -4.32 30.94 19.60
CA LYS A 90 -4.73 29.76 20.37
C LYS A 90 -6.23 29.85 20.68
N PRO A 91 -6.95 28.71 20.73
CA PRO A 91 -8.26 28.64 21.34
C PRO A 91 -8.26 29.20 22.76
N GLU A 92 -9.38 29.75 23.22
CA GLU A 92 -9.50 30.35 24.57
C GLU A 92 -9.24 29.34 25.71
N GLU A 93 -9.37 28.05 25.42
CA GLU A 93 -9.23 26.94 26.36
C GLU A 93 -7.76 26.54 26.60
N ILE A 94 -6.82 26.99 25.77
CA ILE A 94 -5.39 26.66 25.90
C ILE A 94 -4.68 27.74 26.73
N VAL A 95 -4.09 27.33 27.86
CA VAL A 95 -3.20 28.20 28.64
C VAL A 95 -1.93 28.45 27.84
N PHE A 96 -1.77 29.67 27.32
CA PHE A 96 -0.59 30.03 26.56
C PHE A 96 0.56 30.38 27.50
N GLU A 97 1.63 29.58 27.41
CA GLU A 97 2.94 29.93 27.96
C GLU A 97 3.92 30.15 26.80
N ARG A 98 4.59 31.30 26.85
CA ARG A 98 5.60 31.65 25.85
C ARG A 98 6.85 30.81 26.08
N VAL A 99 7.33 30.17 25.02
CA VAL A 99 8.58 29.41 25.06
C VAL A 99 9.75 30.34 24.75
N ASP A 100 10.47 30.76 25.78
CA ASP A 100 11.64 31.63 25.67
C ASP A 100 12.92 30.81 25.41
N TRP A 101 13.00 30.22 24.21
CA TRP A 101 14.15 29.48 23.72
C TRP A 101 14.57 29.97 22.33
N ILE A 102 15.88 30.02 22.09
CA ILE A 102 16.48 30.44 20.81
C ILE A 102 17.51 29.39 20.41
N ALA A 103 17.45 28.96 19.15
CA ALA A 103 18.41 28.02 18.58
C ALA A 103 19.85 28.54 18.64
N ASP A 104 20.76 27.69 19.12
CA ASP A 104 22.18 27.94 19.25
C ASP A 104 22.98 27.03 18.30
N TYR A 105 23.34 27.54 17.14
CA TYR A 105 24.10 26.76 16.14
C TYR A 105 25.61 26.70 16.41
N LYS A 106 26.08 27.31 17.50
CA LYS A 106 27.51 27.36 17.88
C LYS A 106 27.65 27.09 19.38
N PRO A 107 27.33 25.86 19.84
CA PRO A 107 27.44 25.53 21.25
C PRO A 107 28.90 25.71 21.72
N GLU A 108 29.07 26.13 22.98
CA GLU A 108 30.39 26.37 23.60
C GLU A 108 31.30 25.13 23.55
N VAL A 109 30.70 23.93 23.53
CA VAL A 109 31.38 22.64 23.40
C VAL A 109 30.73 21.86 22.26
N ALA A 110 31.47 21.67 21.17
CA ALA A 110 31.07 20.82 20.04
C ALA A 110 32.03 19.63 19.95
N GLU A 111 31.65 18.49 20.52
CA GLU A 111 32.47 17.28 20.57
C GLU A 111 32.34 16.43 19.30
N ASN A 112 31.16 16.43 18.71
CA ASN A 112 30.83 15.62 17.54
C ASN A 112 29.67 16.22 16.73
N ASP A 113 29.36 15.59 15.60
CA ASP A 113 28.35 16.04 14.65
C ASP A 113 26.94 16.23 15.26
N ALA A 114 26.60 15.47 16.31
CA ALA A 114 25.31 15.54 17.01
C ALA A 114 25.26 16.60 18.13
N SER A 115 26.39 17.21 18.48
CA SER A 115 26.50 18.13 19.63
C SER A 115 25.58 19.33 19.54
N VAL A 116 25.37 19.88 18.34
CA VAL A 116 24.46 21.00 18.12
C VAL A 116 23.03 20.61 18.48
N ALA A 117 22.53 19.46 18.02
CA ALA A 117 21.17 19.01 18.34
C ALA A 117 20.99 18.73 19.83
N VAL A 118 21.88 17.93 20.43
CA VAL A 118 21.78 17.53 21.85
C VAL A 118 21.85 18.75 22.77
N ALA A 119 22.77 19.69 22.53
CA ALA A 119 22.87 20.90 23.36
C ALA A 119 21.61 21.77 23.28
N ASN A 120 21.03 21.91 22.08
CA ASN A 120 19.81 22.67 21.88
C ASN A 120 18.60 22.02 22.55
N PHE A 121 18.42 20.72 22.38
CA PHE A 121 17.29 19.98 22.96
C PHE A 121 17.40 19.88 24.48
N ASN A 122 18.62 19.80 25.05
CA ASN A 122 18.83 19.93 26.49
C ASN A 122 18.36 21.29 27.01
N LYS A 123 18.78 22.39 26.36
CA LYS A 123 18.37 23.76 26.75
C LYS A 123 16.86 23.97 26.61
N LEU A 124 16.27 23.43 25.54
CA LEU A 124 14.82 23.50 25.33
C LEU A 124 14.06 22.70 26.38
N THR A 125 14.49 21.47 26.66
CA THR A 125 13.91 20.63 27.72
C THR A 125 13.94 21.34 29.07
N GLU A 126 15.09 21.90 29.47
CA GLU A 126 15.21 22.69 30.70
C GLU A 126 14.28 23.92 30.71
N SER A 127 13.97 24.51 29.55
CA SER A 127 13.03 25.63 29.48
C SER A 127 11.57 25.19 29.68
N LEU A 128 11.20 24.02 29.14
CA LEU A 128 9.82 23.55 29.09
C LEU A 128 9.37 22.81 30.36
N VAL A 129 10.23 21.97 30.95
CA VAL A 129 9.80 21.02 32.01
C VAL A 129 10.51 21.24 33.35
N LYS A 130 11.16 22.39 33.52
CA LYS A 130 11.88 22.70 34.77
C LYS A 130 10.91 22.83 35.94
N GLY A 131 11.18 22.04 36.98
CA GLY A 131 10.39 22.03 38.21
C GLY A 131 9.14 21.17 38.13
N THR A 132 8.89 20.50 36.99
CA THR A 132 7.87 19.46 36.83
C THR A 132 8.51 18.07 36.83
N ASP A 133 7.69 17.03 36.87
CA ASP A 133 8.07 15.63 36.66
C ASP A 133 7.90 15.17 35.20
N MET A 134 7.30 16.02 34.35
CA MET A 134 7.09 15.77 32.92
C MET A 134 8.40 15.48 32.17
N LYS A 135 8.32 14.65 31.15
CA LYS A 135 9.38 14.41 30.17
C LYS A 135 9.19 15.30 28.95
N CYS A 136 10.29 15.46 28.20
CA CYS A 136 10.31 16.12 26.90
C CYS A 136 10.85 15.12 25.87
N SER A 137 9.97 14.69 24.99
CA SER A 137 10.22 13.67 23.99
C SER A 137 10.44 14.28 22.61
N PHE A 138 11.50 13.87 21.92
CA PHE A 138 11.78 14.24 20.53
C PHE A 138 11.73 13.00 19.65
N VAL A 139 10.63 12.80 18.94
CA VAL A 139 10.37 11.64 18.09
C VAL A 139 10.79 11.95 16.66
N PHE A 140 11.77 11.24 16.13
CA PHE A 140 12.29 11.43 14.79
C PHE A 140 11.53 10.54 13.79
N ASN A 141 10.74 11.16 12.92
CA ASN A 141 10.09 10.50 11.79
C ASN A 141 11.01 10.58 10.56
N LEU A 142 11.89 9.58 10.42
CA LEU A 142 13.02 9.56 9.46
C LEU A 142 12.63 9.03 8.06
N LYS A 143 11.36 9.13 7.69
CA LYS A 143 10.87 8.69 6.37
C LYS A 143 11.67 9.32 5.24
N ASN A 144 11.87 8.56 4.17
CA ASN A 144 12.64 8.96 2.98
C ASN A 144 14.15 9.17 3.23
N THR A 145 14.70 8.66 4.32
CA THR A 145 16.16 8.59 4.52
C THR A 145 16.79 7.59 3.54
N TYR A 146 17.83 8.03 2.83
CA TYR A 146 18.60 7.18 1.93
C TYR A 146 19.87 6.61 2.60
N ASP A 147 20.56 7.40 3.42
CA ASP A 147 21.81 7.02 4.11
C ASP A 147 21.56 6.63 5.57
N TYR A 148 21.08 5.40 5.79
CA TYR A 148 20.87 4.89 7.15
C TYR A 148 22.17 4.53 7.89
N ASP A 149 23.29 4.32 7.19
CA ASP A 149 24.60 4.12 7.83
C ASP A 149 25.06 5.42 8.50
N GLY A 150 25.07 6.52 7.75
CA GLY A 150 25.37 7.85 8.29
C GLY A 150 24.39 8.28 9.39
N CYS A 151 23.11 7.96 9.22
CA CYS A 151 22.08 8.22 10.23
C CYS A 151 22.37 7.48 11.55
N ARG A 152 22.66 6.16 11.48
CA ARG A 152 23.02 5.37 12.66
C ARG A 152 24.24 5.93 13.39
N GLU A 153 25.29 6.28 12.65
CA GLU A 153 26.50 6.86 13.24
C GLU A 153 26.21 8.21 13.93
N TRP A 154 25.31 9.02 13.37
CA TRP A 154 24.90 10.28 13.98
C TRP A 154 24.16 10.05 15.31
N PHE A 155 23.21 9.10 15.34
CA PHE A 155 22.51 8.74 16.58
C PHE A 155 23.47 8.14 17.62
N GLU A 156 24.42 7.30 17.19
CA GLU A 156 25.46 6.76 18.08
C GLU A 156 26.28 7.87 18.74
N LYS A 157 26.69 8.88 17.97
CA LYS A 157 27.39 10.07 18.47
C LYS A 157 26.51 10.90 19.41
N ALA A 158 25.21 11.01 19.14
CA ALA A 158 24.26 11.67 20.03
C ALA A 158 24.15 10.96 21.38
N LEU A 159 23.99 9.62 21.39
CA LEU A 159 23.83 8.85 22.62
C LEU A 159 25.06 8.88 23.54
N ALA A 160 26.25 9.13 22.99
CA ALA A 160 27.47 9.33 23.75
C ALA A 160 27.49 10.67 24.53
N LEU A 161 26.66 11.64 24.16
CA LEU A 161 26.58 12.96 24.81
C LEU A 161 25.67 12.94 26.05
N PRO A 162 25.85 13.92 26.96
CA PRO A 162 24.97 14.06 28.12
C PRO A 162 23.58 14.53 27.69
N PHE A 163 22.56 13.74 28.05
CA PHE A 163 21.16 14.10 27.87
C PHE A 163 20.62 14.69 29.16
N HIS A 164 19.73 15.68 29.05
CA HIS A 164 18.94 16.15 30.16
C HIS A 164 18.13 14.98 30.73
N LYS A 165 18.01 14.86 32.05
CA LYS A 165 17.36 13.71 32.73
C LYS A 165 15.88 13.51 32.37
N GLN A 166 15.24 14.57 31.89
CA GLN A 166 13.84 14.58 31.43
C GLN A 166 13.73 14.50 29.90
N MET A 167 14.83 14.42 29.16
CA MET A 167 14.81 14.32 27.71
C MET A 167 14.86 12.86 27.25
N VAL A 168 13.96 12.50 26.33
CA VAL A 168 13.92 11.18 25.68
C VAL A 168 13.80 11.37 24.18
N TRP A 169 14.47 10.55 23.38
CA TRP A 169 14.33 10.54 21.93
C TRP A 169 13.54 9.32 21.47
N GLY A 170 12.78 9.46 20.38
CA GLY A 170 12.02 8.39 19.75
C GLY A 170 12.48 8.14 18.31
N ILE A 171 12.53 6.89 17.88
CA ILE A 171 12.71 6.48 16.48
C ILE A 171 11.81 5.29 16.18
N SER A 172 11.62 4.97 14.90
CA SER A 172 10.89 3.77 14.47
C SER A 172 11.71 2.86 13.58
N ASP A 173 11.34 1.58 13.58
CA ASP A 173 11.86 0.53 12.69
C ASP A 173 10.70 -0.34 12.20
N ILE A 174 10.88 -0.93 11.02
CA ILE A 174 9.98 -1.96 10.48
C ILE A 174 10.62 -3.32 10.78
N LYS A 175 9.84 -4.22 11.37
CA LYS A 175 10.26 -5.59 11.69
C LYS A 175 10.80 -6.28 10.44
N ASP A 176 11.85 -7.08 10.63
CA ASP A 176 12.60 -7.77 9.57
C ASP A 176 13.36 -6.85 8.58
N HIS A 177 13.18 -5.52 8.69
CA HIS A 177 13.87 -4.49 7.92
C HIS A 177 14.50 -3.42 8.82
N GLU A 178 14.87 -3.81 10.04
CA GLU A 178 15.33 -2.93 11.12
C GLU A 178 16.62 -2.18 10.73
N GLN A 179 16.56 -0.85 10.74
CA GLN A 179 17.69 0.03 10.51
C GLN A 179 18.47 0.32 11.79
N PHE A 180 17.85 0.26 12.96
CA PHE A 180 18.47 0.69 14.21
C PHE A 180 18.76 -0.45 15.20
N GLY A 181 18.47 -1.71 14.85
CA GLY A 181 18.65 -2.86 15.76
C GLY A 181 20.06 -2.98 16.34
N LYS A 182 21.11 -2.76 15.54
CA LYS A 182 22.50 -2.77 16.01
C LYS A 182 22.82 -1.63 16.99
N LEU A 183 22.27 -0.44 16.74
CA LEU A 183 22.42 0.73 17.62
C LEU A 183 21.78 0.43 18.98
N MET A 184 20.56 -0.10 18.97
CA MET A 184 19.83 -0.45 20.20
C MET A 184 20.58 -1.50 21.02
N ALA A 185 21.12 -2.54 20.37
CA ALA A 185 21.89 -3.58 21.06
C ALA A 185 23.17 -3.04 21.72
N LYS A 186 23.85 -2.09 21.08
CA LYS A 186 25.07 -1.46 21.60
C LYS A 186 24.80 -0.54 22.80
N HIS A 187 23.64 0.12 22.82
CA HIS A 187 23.23 1.05 23.86
C HIS A 187 22.11 0.49 24.76
N SER A 188 22.11 -0.81 25.04
CA SER A 188 21.02 -1.49 25.77
C SER A 188 20.74 -0.98 27.19
N ASN A 189 21.67 -0.24 27.80
CA ASN A 189 21.46 0.44 29.09
C ASN A 189 20.77 1.80 28.94
N ASP A 190 20.91 2.45 27.79
CA ASP A 190 20.41 3.80 27.51
C ASP A 190 19.25 3.79 26.49
N ALA A 191 18.87 2.62 25.97
CA ALA A 191 17.90 2.51 24.89
C ALA A 191 17.00 1.28 25.05
N VAL A 192 15.72 1.43 24.67
CA VAL A 192 14.72 0.35 24.75
C VAL A 192 13.92 0.26 23.47
N SER A 193 13.55 -0.96 23.06
CA SER A 193 12.61 -1.17 21.96
C SER A 193 11.23 -1.56 22.50
N ILE A 194 10.19 -0.99 21.94
CA ILE A 194 8.80 -1.38 22.17
C ILE A 194 8.20 -1.98 20.91
N TYR A 195 7.24 -2.88 21.10
CA TYR A 195 6.62 -3.68 20.04
C TYR A 195 5.10 -3.58 20.20
N PRO A 196 4.49 -2.51 19.68
CA PRO A 196 3.08 -2.30 19.89
C PRO A 196 2.24 -3.39 19.19
N PRO A 197 1.20 -3.93 19.85
CA PRO A 197 0.33 -4.93 19.25
C PRO A 197 -0.69 -4.25 18.34
N ILE A 198 -0.26 -3.91 17.13
CA ILE A 198 -1.12 -3.32 16.10
C ILE A 198 -1.92 -4.46 15.43
N ASP A 199 -3.25 -4.38 15.52
CA ASP A 199 -4.19 -5.31 14.87
C ASP A 199 -5.20 -4.52 14.04
N LEU A 200 -4.73 -3.98 12.91
CA LEU A 200 -5.57 -3.22 11.97
C LEU A 200 -6.70 -4.10 11.39
N ASP A 201 -6.41 -5.36 11.11
CA ASP A 201 -7.39 -6.33 10.62
C ASP A 201 -8.55 -6.49 11.61
N GLY A 202 -8.25 -6.69 12.90
CA GLY A 202 -9.24 -6.78 13.97
C GLY A 202 -10.02 -5.48 14.17
N ALA A 203 -9.36 -4.32 14.05
CA ALA A 203 -10.04 -3.02 14.14
C ALA A 203 -11.03 -2.81 12.98
N MET A 204 -10.65 -3.18 11.75
CA MET A 204 -11.56 -3.15 10.60
C MET A 204 -12.76 -4.08 10.78
N GLU A 205 -12.57 -5.28 11.34
CA GLU A 205 -13.68 -6.19 11.66
C GLU A 205 -14.64 -5.58 12.68
N GLN A 206 -14.14 -4.96 13.74
CA GLN A 206 -14.98 -4.31 14.75
C GLN A 206 -15.77 -3.14 14.18
N LEU A 207 -15.14 -2.32 13.34
CA LEU A 207 -15.82 -1.22 12.64
C LEU A 207 -16.93 -1.73 11.72
N ALA A 208 -16.65 -2.78 10.96
CA ALA A 208 -17.64 -3.42 10.10
C ALA A 208 -18.79 -4.05 10.91
N GLU A 209 -18.49 -4.62 12.08
CA GLU A 209 -19.49 -5.20 12.97
C GLU A 209 -20.38 -4.14 13.61
N GLN A 210 -19.82 -3.02 14.05
CA GLN A 210 -20.58 -1.86 14.50
C GLN A 210 -21.51 -1.34 13.41
N ALA A 211 -20.97 -1.10 12.21
CA ALA A 211 -21.76 -0.64 11.07
C ALA A 211 -22.89 -1.62 10.71
N ALA A 212 -22.63 -2.93 10.75
CA ALA A 212 -23.64 -3.95 10.47
C ALA A 212 -24.73 -4.04 11.54
N ASN A 213 -24.40 -3.80 12.81
CA ASN A 213 -25.37 -3.80 13.90
C ASN A 213 -26.26 -2.53 13.90
N GLU A 214 -25.74 -1.41 13.40
CA GLU A 214 -26.45 -0.14 13.34
C GLU A 214 -27.29 0.02 12.07
N ASP A 215 -26.95 -0.68 10.99
CA ASP A 215 -27.66 -0.60 9.71
C ASP A 215 -29.02 -1.30 9.74
N LYS A 216 -30.08 -0.48 9.79
CA LYS A 216 -31.48 -0.94 9.72
C LYS A 216 -32.05 -0.93 8.30
N ASN A 217 -31.35 -0.34 7.34
CA ASN A 217 -31.86 -0.12 6.00
C ASN A 217 -31.52 -1.27 5.06
N ASP A 218 -30.28 -1.78 5.11
CA ASP A 218 -29.89 -2.97 4.36
C ASP A 218 -29.01 -3.93 5.20
N PRO A 219 -29.62 -4.64 6.17
CA PRO A 219 -28.90 -5.59 7.01
C PRO A 219 -28.22 -6.70 6.21
N ALA A 220 -28.73 -7.06 5.03
CA ALA A 220 -28.14 -8.12 4.22
C ALA A 220 -26.80 -7.68 3.65
N ALA A 221 -26.75 -6.50 3.01
CA ALA A 221 -25.51 -5.96 2.47
C ALA A 221 -24.46 -5.73 3.56
N SER A 222 -24.85 -5.19 4.71
CA SER A 222 -23.92 -4.92 5.81
C SER A 222 -23.40 -6.21 6.47
N ASN A 223 -24.25 -7.22 6.67
CA ASN A 223 -23.80 -8.54 7.12
C ASN A 223 -22.89 -9.25 6.11
N PHE A 224 -23.15 -9.09 4.81
CA PHE A 224 -22.27 -9.61 3.77
C PHE A 224 -20.89 -8.93 3.82
N ARG A 225 -20.83 -7.60 3.91
CA ARG A 225 -19.56 -6.85 4.02
C ARG A 225 -18.74 -7.30 5.23
N LEU A 226 -19.39 -7.48 6.39
CA LEU A 226 -18.73 -8.01 7.58
C LEU A 226 -18.15 -9.41 7.33
N ALA A 227 -18.94 -10.32 6.76
CA ALA A 227 -18.47 -11.66 6.44
C ALA A 227 -17.33 -11.64 5.40
N LEU A 228 -17.37 -10.73 4.43
CA LEU A 228 -16.35 -10.55 3.41
C LEU A 228 -15.03 -10.05 3.99
N ILE A 229 -15.06 -9.08 4.91
CA ILE A 229 -13.85 -8.60 5.62
C ILE A 229 -13.23 -9.75 6.43
N LYS A 230 -14.06 -10.52 7.16
CA LYS A 230 -13.58 -11.70 7.91
C LYS A 230 -13.00 -12.77 7.00
N LEU A 231 -13.58 -12.99 5.81
CA LEU A 231 -13.01 -13.86 4.79
C LEU A 231 -11.64 -13.37 4.33
N MET A 232 -11.49 -12.10 3.94
CA MET A 232 -10.22 -11.52 3.50
C MET A 232 -9.14 -11.63 4.57
N ASN A 233 -9.48 -11.33 5.83
CA ASN A 233 -8.55 -11.44 6.96
C ASN A 233 -8.13 -12.89 7.22
N SER A 234 -9.06 -13.85 7.10
CA SER A 234 -8.72 -15.27 7.26
C SER A 234 -7.77 -15.77 6.17
N VAL A 235 -7.93 -15.28 4.93
CA VAL A 235 -7.02 -15.56 3.80
C VAL A 235 -5.64 -14.97 4.07
N LYS A 236 -5.56 -13.69 4.48
CA LYS A 236 -4.29 -13.03 4.83
C LYS A 236 -3.53 -13.80 5.93
N LYS A 237 -4.27 -14.37 6.90
CA LYS A 237 -3.73 -15.15 8.02
C LYS A 237 -3.45 -16.62 7.68
N GLY A 238 -3.79 -17.08 6.47
CA GLY A 238 -3.64 -18.49 6.07
C GLY A 238 -4.51 -19.46 6.87
N ASN A 239 -5.62 -19.00 7.46
CA ASN A 239 -6.49 -19.82 8.30
C ASN A 239 -7.59 -20.50 7.48
N ALA A 240 -7.26 -21.64 6.88
CA ALA A 240 -8.16 -22.39 5.99
C ALA A 240 -9.55 -22.68 6.59
N ALA A 241 -9.64 -23.01 7.89
CA ALA A 241 -10.91 -23.31 8.53
C ALA A 241 -11.83 -22.08 8.60
N GLN A 242 -11.27 -20.92 8.97
CA GLN A 242 -12.02 -19.66 8.98
C GLN A 242 -12.35 -19.19 7.56
N THR A 243 -11.44 -19.40 6.61
CA THR A 243 -11.70 -19.09 5.19
C THR A 243 -12.90 -19.87 4.66
N GLU A 244 -12.98 -21.17 4.93
CA GLU A 244 -14.14 -21.98 4.55
C GLU A 244 -15.43 -21.50 5.23
N GLU A 245 -15.37 -21.23 6.53
CA GLU A 245 -16.51 -20.76 7.32
C GLU A 245 -17.08 -19.44 6.76
N PHE A 246 -16.23 -18.43 6.58
CA PHE A 246 -16.67 -17.11 6.12
C PHE A 246 -17.02 -17.08 4.64
N ALA A 247 -16.35 -17.87 3.80
CA ALA A 247 -16.73 -18.04 2.41
C ALA A 247 -18.15 -18.62 2.30
N LYS A 248 -18.44 -19.69 3.06
CA LYS A 248 -19.78 -20.27 3.11
C LYS A 248 -20.81 -19.25 3.60
N LYS A 249 -20.49 -18.49 4.65
CA LYS A 249 -21.38 -17.44 5.17
C LYS A 249 -21.70 -16.37 4.12
N CYS A 250 -20.70 -15.90 3.38
CA CYS A 250 -20.89 -14.96 2.28
C CYS A 250 -21.80 -15.53 1.18
N LEU A 251 -21.55 -16.78 0.77
CA LEU A 251 -22.35 -17.45 -0.26
C LEU A 251 -23.79 -17.70 0.20
N ASP A 252 -24.01 -18.08 1.46
CA ASP A 252 -25.35 -18.29 2.04
C ASP A 252 -26.15 -16.97 2.06
N ILE A 253 -25.51 -15.85 2.45
CA ILE A 253 -26.15 -14.52 2.40
C ILE A 253 -26.48 -14.15 0.96
N ALA A 254 -25.55 -14.32 0.02
CA ALA A 254 -25.79 -14.01 -1.38
C ALA A 254 -26.93 -14.86 -1.97
N LEU A 255 -26.98 -16.15 -1.65
CA LEU A 255 -28.03 -17.07 -2.09
C LEU A 255 -29.41 -16.72 -1.54
N ALA A 256 -29.49 -16.28 -0.29
CA ALA A 256 -30.75 -15.85 0.32
C ALA A 256 -31.31 -14.57 -0.36
N ASN A 257 -30.43 -13.70 -0.88
CA ASN A 257 -30.81 -12.40 -1.41
C ASN A 257 -30.91 -12.33 -2.94
N VAL A 258 -30.24 -13.22 -3.66
CA VAL A 258 -30.26 -13.24 -5.15
C VAL A 258 -31.67 -13.45 -5.74
N LYS A 259 -32.57 -14.08 -4.99
CA LYS A 259 -33.98 -14.23 -5.39
C LYS A 259 -34.76 -12.91 -5.35
N LYS A 260 -34.34 -11.96 -4.52
CA LYS A 260 -34.98 -10.65 -4.32
C LYS A 260 -34.33 -9.59 -5.18
N ASP A 261 -33.00 -9.60 -5.23
CA ASP A 261 -32.21 -8.70 -6.05
C ASP A 261 -31.13 -9.50 -6.76
N ILE A 262 -31.27 -9.58 -8.08
CA ILE A 262 -30.40 -10.39 -8.94
C ILE A 262 -28.96 -9.86 -8.99
N ASN A 263 -28.74 -8.58 -8.62
CA ASN A 263 -27.40 -7.98 -8.55
C ASN A 263 -26.49 -8.70 -7.55
N TRP A 264 -27.04 -9.47 -6.62
CA TRP A 264 -26.28 -10.32 -5.70
C TRP A 264 -25.48 -11.43 -6.40
N ILE A 265 -25.72 -11.72 -7.69
CA ILE A 265 -24.84 -12.57 -8.50
C ILE A 265 -23.39 -12.08 -8.44
N SER A 266 -23.17 -10.76 -8.46
CA SER A 266 -21.83 -10.17 -8.36
C SER A 266 -21.07 -10.62 -7.10
N GLN A 267 -21.78 -10.87 -6.00
CA GLN A 267 -21.19 -11.29 -4.74
C GLN A 267 -20.65 -12.72 -4.77
N PHE A 268 -21.30 -13.62 -5.52
CA PHE A 268 -20.76 -14.96 -5.77
C PHE A 268 -19.43 -14.87 -6.52
N VAL A 269 -19.39 -14.04 -7.58
CA VAL A 269 -18.17 -13.80 -8.36
C VAL A 269 -17.05 -13.26 -7.46
N THR A 270 -17.34 -12.29 -6.60
CA THR A 270 -16.36 -11.73 -5.65
C THR A 270 -15.80 -12.79 -4.70
N VAL A 271 -16.65 -13.61 -4.08
CA VAL A 271 -16.22 -14.64 -3.13
C VAL A 271 -15.36 -15.68 -3.83
N TYR A 272 -15.80 -16.22 -4.97
CA TYR A 272 -15.02 -17.21 -5.71
C TYR A 272 -13.71 -16.63 -6.25
N THR A 273 -13.66 -15.34 -6.56
CA THR A 273 -12.43 -14.64 -6.95
C THR A 273 -11.39 -14.60 -5.84
N ILE A 274 -11.83 -14.27 -4.62
CA ILE A 274 -10.96 -14.32 -3.44
C ILE A 274 -10.43 -15.74 -3.24
N LEU A 275 -11.31 -16.73 -3.32
CA LEU A 275 -10.96 -18.14 -3.09
C LEU A 275 -9.97 -18.67 -4.14
N TYR A 276 -10.20 -18.47 -5.45
CA TYR A 276 -9.21 -18.97 -6.42
C TYR A 276 -7.87 -18.24 -6.30
N THR A 277 -7.87 -16.95 -5.94
CA THR A 277 -6.64 -16.16 -5.78
C THR A 277 -5.83 -16.66 -4.58
N ASP A 278 -6.50 -16.95 -3.47
CA ASP A 278 -5.92 -17.61 -2.31
C ASP A 278 -5.28 -18.95 -2.68
N GLN A 279 -5.98 -19.79 -3.44
CA GLN A 279 -5.46 -21.10 -3.86
C GLN A 279 -4.29 -21.00 -4.85
N ILE A 280 -4.26 -19.97 -5.72
CA ILE A 280 -3.09 -19.66 -6.55
C ILE A 280 -1.86 -19.37 -5.69
N SER A 281 -2.01 -18.61 -4.59
CA SER A 281 -0.89 -18.29 -3.68
C SER A 281 -0.30 -19.54 -3.03
N HIS A 282 -1.16 -20.54 -2.75
CA HIS A 282 -0.79 -21.85 -2.24
C HIS A 282 -0.32 -22.83 -3.33
N LYS A 283 -0.31 -22.41 -4.61
CA LYS A 283 -0.01 -23.26 -5.79
C LYS A 283 -0.95 -24.47 -5.93
N ASP A 284 -2.13 -24.44 -5.30
CA ASP A 284 -3.18 -25.44 -5.53
C ASP A 284 -4.03 -25.03 -6.75
N TYR A 285 -3.45 -25.22 -7.94
CA TYR A 285 -4.10 -24.83 -9.19
C TYR A 285 -5.37 -25.62 -9.49
N LYS A 286 -5.50 -26.84 -8.95
CA LYS A 286 -6.70 -27.65 -9.13
C LYS A 286 -7.88 -27.04 -8.38
N THR A 287 -7.67 -26.69 -7.11
CA THR A 287 -8.72 -26.03 -6.31
C THR A 287 -8.97 -24.61 -6.79
N ALA A 288 -7.93 -23.89 -7.23
CA ALA A 288 -8.08 -22.59 -7.87
C ALA A 288 -8.96 -22.67 -9.12
N MET A 289 -8.74 -23.66 -9.99
CA MET A 289 -9.54 -23.87 -11.20
C MET A 289 -11.01 -24.17 -10.85
N TYR A 290 -11.26 -25.00 -9.83
CA TYR A 290 -12.62 -25.26 -9.36
C TYR A 290 -13.36 -23.97 -8.98
N PHE A 291 -12.73 -23.09 -8.19
CA PHE A 291 -13.35 -21.82 -7.82
C PHE A 291 -13.45 -20.83 -8.99
N ALA A 292 -12.48 -20.81 -9.90
CA ALA A 292 -12.56 -20.01 -11.12
C ALA A 292 -13.72 -20.46 -12.02
N ASP A 293 -13.94 -21.77 -12.17
CA ASP A 293 -15.12 -22.31 -12.87
C ASP A 293 -16.41 -21.85 -12.21
N LYS A 294 -16.49 -21.88 -10.87
CA LYS A 294 -17.66 -21.36 -10.15
C LYS A 294 -17.88 -19.86 -10.31
N ALA A 295 -16.80 -19.08 -10.41
CA ALA A 295 -16.90 -17.66 -10.71
C ALA A 295 -17.45 -17.42 -12.13
N VAL A 296 -16.96 -18.16 -13.13
CA VAL A 296 -17.45 -18.08 -14.51
C VAL A 296 -18.91 -18.53 -14.61
N GLU A 297 -19.28 -19.66 -14.01
CA GLU A 297 -20.67 -20.14 -13.95
C GLU A 297 -21.60 -19.07 -13.37
N ALA A 298 -21.20 -18.43 -12.26
CA ALA A 298 -21.99 -17.36 -11.65
C ALA A 298 -22.13 -16.14 -12.58
N ALA A 299 -21.05 -15.75 -13.26
CA ALA A 299 -21.06 -14.63 -14.19
C ALA A 299 -21.93 -14.92 -15.42
N GLU A 300 -21.87 -16.13 -15.99
CA GLU A 300 -22.70 -16.58 -17.11
C GLU A 300 -24.19 -16.56 -16.75
N ILE A 301 -24.57 -16.99 -15.53
CA ILE A 301 -25.96 -16.85 -15.03
C ILE A 301 -26.39 -15.37 -14.97
N GLY A 302 -25.45 -14.47 -14.72
CA GLY A 302 -25.67 -13.02 -14.67
C GLY A 302 -25.91 -12.38 -16.04
N GLU A 303 -25.39 -12.94 -17.13
CA GLU A 303 -25.47 -12.35 -18.47
C GLU A 303 -26.91 -12.12 -18.94
N GLU A 304 -27.83 -13.03 -18.63
CA GLU A 304 -29.23 -12.92 -19.05
C GLU A 304 -30.07 -12.00 -18.14
N LYS A 305 -29.55 -11.64 -16.96
CA LYS A 305 -30.38 -11.08 -15.88
C LYS A 305 -29.88 -9.76 -15.30
N LEU A 306 -28.60 -9.45 -15.46
CA LEU A 306 -27.98 -8.20 -15.01
C LEU A 306 -28.01 -7.16 -16.12
N ASP A 307 -27.72 -5.92 -15.75
CA ASP A 307 -27.39 -4.88 -16.73
C ASP A 307 -26.24 -5.37 -17.63
N PRO A 308 -26.35 -5.29 -18.98
CA PRO A 308 -25.34 -5.80 -19.89
C PRO A 308 -23.93 -5.24 -19.64
N SER A 309 -23.81 -3.99 -19.19
CA SER A 309 -22.52 -3.38 -18.88
C SER A 309 -21.86 -4.04 -17.68
N LEU A 310 -22.63 -4.39 -16.65
CA LEU A 310 -22.13 -5.11 -15.49
C LEU A 310 -21.85 -6.59 -15.81
N ALA A 311 -22.80 -7.26 -16.47
CA ALA A 311 -22.73 -8.69 -16.72
C ALA A 311 -21.51 -9.07 -17.58
N CYS A 312 -21.30 -8.33 -18.67
CA CYS A 312 -20.18 -8.55 -19.57
C CYS A 312 -18.82 -8.30 -18.88
N ARG A 313 -18.71 -7.28 -18.01
CA ARG A 313 -17.48 -7.04 -17.24
C ARG A 313 -17.20 -8.11 -16.21
N LEU A 314 -18.24 -8.60 -15.51
CA LEU A 314 -18.09 -9.71 -14.58
C LEU A 314 -17.59 -10.96 -15.31
N LEU A 315 -18.22 -11.31 -16.43
CA LEU A 315 -17.79 -12.45 -17.23
C LEU A 315 -16.37 -12.28 -17.75
N GLY A 316 -16.05 -11.12 -18.35
CA GLY A 316 -14.70 -10.82 -18.83
C GLY A 316 -13.65 -10.99 -17.73
N ASN A 317 -13.87 -10.41 -16.55
CA ASN A 317 -12.94 -10.49 -15.42
C ASN A 317 -12.73 -11.94 -14.96
N THR A 318 -13.80 -12.73 -14.83
CA THR A 318 -13.70 -14.13 -14.41
C THR A 318 -12.97 -15.01 -15.44
N LEU A 319 -13.18 -14.76 -16.74
CA LEU A 319 -12.46 -15.46 -17.81
C LEU A 319 -10.97 -15.10 -17.80
N LEU A 320 -10.60 -13.85 -17.61
CA LEU A 320 -9.20 -13.44 -17.45
C LEU A 320 -8.56 -14.13 -16.23
N GLY A 321 -9.27 -14.16 -15.10
CA GLY A 321 -8.85 -14.88 -13.89
C GLY A 321 -8.58 -16.35 -14.16
N LYS A 322 -9.55 -17.05 -14.78
CA LYS A 322 -9.42 -18.47 -15.17
C LYS A 322 -8.26 -18.71 -16.13
N ALA A 323 -8.13 -17.88 -17.18
CA ALA A 323 -7.05 -17.99 -18.15
C ALA A 323 -5.67 -17.82 -17.51
N SER A 324 -5.56 -16.96 -16.49
CA SER A 324 -4.31 -16.79 -15.73
C SER A 324 -3.87 -18.07 -14.99
N ILE A 325 -4.81 -18.93 -14.59
CA ILE A 325 -4.51 -20.22 -13.96
C ILE A 325 -3.95 -21.18 -15.03
N TYR A 326 -4.59 -21.26 -16.20
CA TYR A 326 -4.06 -22.04 -17.32
C TYR A 326 -2.65 -21.61 -17.72
N VAL A 327 -2.35 -20.30 -17.74
CA VAL A 327 -1.00 -19.77 -17.97
C VAL A 327 0.01 -20.32 -16.95
N ARG A 328 -0.34 -20.36 -15.66
CA ARG A 328 0.54 -20.88 -14.60
C ARG A 328 0.82 -22.38 -14.76
N GLU A 329 -0.11 -23.12 -15.34
CA GLU A 329 0.03 -24.54 -15.69
C GLU A 329 0.61 -24.77 -17.10
N SER A 330 1.00 -23.71 -17.81
CA SER A 330 1.50 -23.77 -19.21
C SER A 330 0.51 -24.40 -20.20
N LEU A 331 -0.78 -24.33 -19.89
CA LEU A 331 -1.88 -24.75 -20.77
C LEU A 331 -2.22 -23.61 -21.74
N TRP A 332 -1.29 -23.33 -22.65
CA TRP A 332 -1.28 -22.12 -23.48
C TRP A 332 -2.48 -22.02 -24.41
N LYS A 333 -2.96 -23.15 -24.95
CA LYS A 333 -4.08 -23.18 -25.87
C LYS A 333 -5.39 -22.82 -25.15
N GLU A 334 -5.64 -23.48 -24.02
CA GLU A 334 -6.80 -23.26 -23.16
C GLU A 334 -6.81 -21.83 -22.61
N ALA A 335 -5.65 -21.31 -22.20
CA ALA A 335 -5.49 -19.93 -21.80
C ALA A 335 -5.87 -18.96 -22.93
N ALA A 336 -5.34 -19.17 -24.14
CA ALA A 336 -5.63 -18.31 -25.29
C ALA A 336 -7.12 -18.30 -25.64
N GLU A 337 -7.75 -19.48 -25.71
CA GLU A 337 -9.19 -19.60 -25.99
C GLU A 337 -10.04 -18.91 -24.91
N THR A 338 -9.63 -19.03 -23.64
CA THR A 338 -10.34 -18.39 -22.52
C THR A 338 -10.16 -16.87 -22.52
N TYR A 339 -8.96 -16.35 -22.80
CA TYR A 339 -8.73 -14.90 -22.95
C TYR A 339 -9.53 -14.33 -24.13
N TYR A 340 -9.63 -15.06 -25.25
CA TYR A 340 -10.42 -14.62 -26.39
C TYR A 340 -11.92 -14.49 -26.05
N ARG A 341 -12.48 -15.49 -25.34
CA ARG A 341 -13.86 -15.39 -24.80
C ARG A 341 -14.02 -14.17 -23.88
N GLY A 342 -12.99 -13.83 -23.10
CA GLY A 342 -12.97 -12.62 -22.28
C GLY A 342 -13.03 -11.35 -23.13
N ALA A 343 -12.27 -11.29 -24.23
CA ALA A 343 -12.31 -10.19 -25.18
C ALA A 343 -13.72 -10.03 -25.81
N GLU A 344 -14.36 -11.14 -26.20
CA GLU A 344 -15.74 -11.12 -26.72
C GLU A 344 -16.75 -10.60 -25.68
N ALA A 345 -16.56 -10.93 -24.40
CA ALA A 345 -17.38 -10.38 -23.32
C ALA A 345 -17.21 -8.85 -23.22
N TYR A 346 -15.99 -8.34 -23.14
CA TYR A 346 -15.74 -6.89 -23.06
C TYR A 346 -16.23 -6.13 -24.30
N SER A 347 -16.13 -6.73 -25.49
CA SER A 347 -16.66 -6.15 -26.72
C SER A 347 -18.15 -5.85 -26.62
N ARG A 348 -18.94 -6.77 -26.05
CA ARG A 348 -20.40 -6.62 -25.90
C ARG A 348 -20.81 -5.46 -25.00
N CYS A 349 -19.95 -5.03 -24.07
CA CYS A 349 -20.18 -3.85 -23.23
C CYS A 349 -19.36 -2.62 -23.61
N ASN A 350 -18.70 -2.61 -24.78
CA ASN A 350 -17.84 -1.52 -25.26
C ASN A 350 -16.70 -1.17 -24.29
N ASP A 351 -16.21 -2.16 -23.53
CA ASP A 351 -15.04 -1.99 -22.67
C ASP A 351 -13.77 -2.25 -23.50
N TYR A 352 -13.51 -1.34 -24.43
CA TYR A 352 -12.46 -1.53 -25.43
C TYR A 352 -11.06 -1.63 -24.83
N LEU A 353 -10.83 -1.01 -23.66
CA LEU A 353 -9.54 -1.09 -22.97
C LEU A 353 -9.29 -2.53 -22.48
N MET A 354 -10.27 -3.10 -21.79
CA MET A 354 -10.17 -4.48 -21.30
C MET A 354 -10.25 -5.50 -22.44
N GLN A 355 -10.98 -5.20 -23.53
CA GLN A 355 -10.95 -6.00 -24.75
C GLN A 355 -9.53 -6.05 -25.34
N SER A 356 -8.85 -4.90 -25.49
CA SER A 356 -7.47 -4.85 -25.97
C SER A 356 -6.51 -5.61 -25.06
N GLU A 357 -6.67 -5.53 -23.74
CA GLU A 357 -5.83 -6.28 -22.80
C GLU A 357 -6.05 -7.80 -22.91
N ALA A 358 -7.31 -8.24 -23.01
CA ALA A 358 -7.65 -9.65 -23.22
C ALA A 358 -7.07 -10.19 -24.54
N LEU A 359 -7.14 -9.41 -25.63
CA LEU A 359 -6.55 -9.76 -26.92
C LEU A 359 -5.01 -9.80 -26.87
N ARG A 360 -4.38 -8.90 -26.12
CA ARG A 360 -2.92 -8.93 -25.87
C ARG A 360 -2.51 -10.23 -25.18
N LEU A 361 -3.21 -10.60 -24.11
CA LEU A 361 -2.93 -11.82 -23.35
C LEU A 361 -3.21 -13.08 -24.18
N CYS A 362 -4.28 -13.07 -24.98
CA CYS A 362 -4.58 -14.14 -25.94
C CYS A 362 -3.42 -14.30 -26.94
N GLY A 363 -3.00 -13.21 -27.60
CA GLY A 363 -1.90 -13.24 -28.56
C GLY A 363 -0.60 -13.76 -27.95
N TRP A 364 -0.28 -13.33 -26.72
CA TRP A 364 0.90 -13.80 -26.00
C TRP A 364 0.83 -15.31 -25.70
N CYS A 365 -0.33 -15.82 -25.30
CA CYS A 365 -0.54 -17.27 -25.11
C CYS A 365 -0.39 -18.04 -26.44
N ARG A 366 -0.92 -17.51 -27.55
CA ARG A 366 -0.76 -18.09 -28.89
C ARG A 366 0.71 -18.13 -29.33
N GLU A 367 1.51 -17.11 -29.01
CA GLU A 367 2.96 -17.14 -29.29
C GLU A 367 3.68 -18.23 -28.50
N ASN A 368 3.37 -18.39 -27.21
CA ASN A 368 3.91 -19.46 -26.38
C ASN A 368 3.45 -20.85 -26.83
N ASN A 369 2.31 -20.92 -27.53
CA ASN A 369 1.82 -22.13 -28.20
C ASN A 369 2.32 -22.31 -29.65
N TYR A 370 3.27 -21.48 -30.11
CA TYR A 370 3.81 -21.48 -31.47
C TYR A 370 2.81 -21.14 -32.60
N GLU A 371 1.66 -20.56 -32.28
CA GLU A 371 0.59 -20.18 -33.21
C GLU A 371 0.75 -18.73 -33.70
N LYS A 372 1.89 -18.43 -34.33
CA LYS A 372 2.30 -17.06 -34.69
C LYS A 372 1.27 -16.27 -35.51
N SER A 373 0.55 -16.91 -36.43
CA SER A 373 -0.48 -16.25 -37.23
C SER A 373 -1.68 -15.84 -36.38
N LEU A 374 -2.18 -16.74 -35.53
CA LEU A 374 -3.30 -16.46 -34.62
C LEU A 374 -2.93 -15.40 -33.58
N ALA A 375 -1.67 -15.41 -33.12
CA ALA A 375 -1.17 -14.34 -32.25
C ALA A 375 -1.23 -12.97 -32.94
N ALA A 376 -0.79 -12.89 -34.20
CA ALA A 376 -0.84 -11.65 -34.97
C ALA A 376 -2.28 -11.17 -35.19
N GLU A 377 -3.23 -12.08 -35.44
CA GLU A 377 -4.66 -11.75 -35.54
C GLU A 377 -5.17 -11.08 -34.26
N CYS A 378 -4.85 -11.64 -33.09
CA CYS A 378 -5.25 -11.06 -31.80
C CYS A 378 -4.67 -9.66 -31.59
N TYR A 379 -3.37 -9.49 -31.89
CA TYR A 379 -2.71 -8.19 -31.74
C TYR A 379 -3.27 -7.14 -32.71
N VAL A 380 -3.55 -7.52 -33.96
CA VAL A 380 -4.15 -6.61 -34.95
C VAL A 380 -5.58 -6.25 -34.57
N GLU A 381 -6.37 -7.19 -34.07
CA GLU A 381 -7.72 -6.93 -33.58
C GLU A 381 -7.68 -5.90 -32.44
N GLY A 382 -6.80 -6.08 -31.45
CA GLY A 382 -6.69 -5.13 -30.34
C GLY A 382 -6.10 -3.77 -30.76
N PHE A 383 -5.21 -3.74 -31.76
CA PHE A 383 -4.66 -2.50 -32.33
C PHE A 383 -5.72 -1.64 -33.02
N ARG A 384 -6.69 -2.30 -33.68
CA ARG A 384 -7.79 -1.62 -34.37
C ARG A 384 -8.80 -0.98 -33.42
N LEU A 385 -8.74 -1.28 -32.12
CA LEU A 385 -9.54 -0.60 -31.10
C LEU A 385 -8.97 0.78 -30.70
N SER A 386 -7.81 1.17 -31.24
CA SER A 386 -7.20 2.48 -30.98
C SER A 386 -8.14 3.67 -31.26
N ASP A 387 -9.03 3.56 -32.24
CA ASP A 387 -9.99 4.62 -32.58
C ASP A 387 -11.13 4.77 -31.56
N LYS A 388 -11.35 3.75 -30.72
CA LYS A 388 -12.36 3.76 -29.65
C LYS A 388 -11.81 4.20 -28.30
N LEU A 389 -10.50 4.35 -28.18
CA LEU A 389 -9.82 4.72 -26.95
C LEU A 389 -9.42 6.20 -26.97
N SER A 390 -9.45 6.83 -25.81
CA SER A 390 -8.84 8.16 -25.67
C SER A 390 -7.32 8.05 -25.69
N ILE A 391 -6.65 9.10 -26.15
CA ILE A 391 -5.18 9.19 -26.13
C ILE A 391 -4.63 8.98 -24.71
N ASP A 392 -5.34 9.50 -23.71
CA ASP A 392 -4.98 9.34 -22.30
C ASP A 392 -5.00 7.86 -21.86
N LEU A 393 -6.07 7.13 -22.21
CA LEU A 393 -6.16 5.69 -21.92
C LEU A 393 -5.10 4.88 -22.66
N ILE A 394 -4.78 5.24 -23.90
CA ILE A 394 -3.72 4.56 -24.68
C ILE A 394 -2.36 4.73 -23.98
N LYS A 395 -2.05 5.92 -23.46
CA LYS A 395 -0.74 6.21 -22.87
C LYS A 395 -0.58 5.65 -21.45
N ASN A 396 -1.64 5.69 -20.64
CA ASN A 396 -1.60 5.37 -19.21
C ASN A 396 -2.11 3.94 -18.87
N SER A 397 -2.10 3.02 -19.84
CA SER A 397 -2.56 1.64 -19.63
C SER A 397 -1.55 0.60 -20.14
N SER A 398 -1.99 -0.67 -20.23
CA SER A 398 -1.24 -1.77 -20.85
C SER A 398 -1.29 -1.75 -22.38
N TYR A 399 -2.06 -0.86 -23.01
CA TYR A 399 -2.16 -0.77 -24.47
C TYR A 399 -0.79 -0.65 -25.19
N PRO A 400 0.21 0.09 -24.69
CA PRO A 400 1.52 0.15 -25.32
C PRO A 400 2.24 -1.22 -25.34
N LEU A 401 1.93 -2.14 -24.40
CA LEU A 401 2.44 -3.52 -24.46
C LEU A 401 1.83 -4.30 -25.63
N LEU A 402 0.55 -4.06 -25.95
CA LEU A 402 -0.09 -4.64 -27.14
C LEU A 402 0.62 -4.14 -28.40
N LEU A 403 0.91 -2.84 -28.49
CA LEU A 403 1.63 -2.26 -29.63
C LEU A 403 3.03 -2.86 -29.78
N LEU A 404 3.78 -3.00 -28.68
CA LEU A 404 5.09 -3.67 -28.70
C LEU A 404 4.99 -5.12 -29.17
N SER A 405 3.95 -5.85 -28.75
CA SER A 405 3.72 -7.24 -29.15
C SER A 405 3.36 -7.33 -30.63
N LEU A 406 2.49 -6.44 -31.12
CA LEU A 406 2.16 -6.31 -32.53
C LEU A 406 3.42 -6.07 -33.35
N LEU A 407 4.23 -5.05 -33.03
CA LEU A 407 5.40 -4.66 -33.80
C LEU A 407 6.46 -5.76 -33.89
N ASN A 408 6.61 -6.56 -32.83
CA ASN A 408 7.53 -7.71 -32.81
C ASN A 408 7.00 -8.93 -33.56
N SER A 409 5.70 -8.98 -33.89
CA SER A 409 5.10 -10.12 -34.55
C SER A 409 5.49 -10.20 -36.03
N SER A 410 6.30 -11.20 -36.37
CA SER A 410 6.72 -11.48 -37.76
C SER A 410 5.57 -11.79 -38.74
N ALA A 411 4.39 -12.16 -38.23
CA ALA A 411 3.23 -12.48 -39.07
C ALA A 411 2.31 -11.27 -39.33
N ARG A 412 2.55 -10.13 -38.64
CA ARG A 412 1.69 -8.94 -38.71
C ARG A 412 1.58 -8.35 -40.12
N SER A 413 2.65 -8.42 -40.91
CA SER A 413 2.73 -7.78 -42.23
C SER A 413 1.74 -8.34 -43.25
N LYS A 414 1.14 -9.51 -42.96
CA LYS A 414 0.06 -10.09 -43.76
C LYS A 414 -1.33 -9.52 -43.42
N LEU A 415 -1.46 -8.83 -42.28
CA LEU A 415 -2.73 -8.42 -41.67
C LEU A 415 -2.87 -6.89 -41.54
N VAL A 416 -1.75 -6.20 -41.36
CA VAL A 416 -1.66 -4.74 -41.19
C VAL A 416 -0.36 -4.24 -41.84
N SER A 417 -0.43 -3.14 -42.61
CA SER A 417 0.75 -2.55 -43.26
C SER A 417 1.53 -1.65 -42.30
N ASP A 418 2.81 -1.42 -42.60
CA ASP A 418 3.61 -0.43 -41.86
C ASP A 418 3.05 0.99 -42.02
N ASP A 419 2.49 1.32 -43.18
CA ASP A 419 1.84 2.62 -43.42
C ASP A 419 0.61 2.82 -42.51
N GLU A 420 -0.24 1.81 -42.36
CA GLU A 420 -1.40 1.86 -41.46
C GLU A 420 -0.97 2.02 -40.00
N ILE A 421 0.05 1.29 -39.57
CA ILE A 421 0.61 1.43 -38.22
C ILE A 421 1.16 2.85 -38.01
N ASN A 422 1.96 3.33 -38.96
CA ASN A 422 2.56 4.66 -38.87
C ASN A 422 1.49 5.75 -38.78
N GLU A 423 0.45 5.69 -39.61
CA GLU A 423 -0.65 6.65 -39.59
C GLU A 423 -1.37 6.66 -38.24
N VAL A 424 -1.76 5.48 -37.75
CA VAL A 424 -2.50 5.35 -36.48
C VAL A 424 -1.64 5.78 -35.30
N LEU A 425 -0.41 5.29 -35.20
CA LEU A 425 0.46 5.59 -34.06
C LEU A 425 0.90 7.05 -34.03
N THR A 426 1.14 7.66 -35.19
CA THR A 426 1.40 9.10 -35.28
C THR A 426 0.22 9.91 -34.74
N LYS A 427 -1.02 9.50 -35.07
CA LYS A 427 -2.23 10.15 -34.57
C LYS A 427 -2.42 10.00 -33.05
N VAL A 428 -2.16 8.82 -32.48
CA VAL A 428 -2.46 8.54 -31.07
C VAL A 428 -1.32 8.86 -30.10
N LEU A 429 -0.06 8.70 -30.54
CA LEU A 429 1.13 8.87 -29.69
C LEU A 429 1.97 10.08 -30.09
N GLY A 430 1.82 10.59 -31.32
CA GLY A 430 2.58 11.69 -31.90
C GLY A 430 3.64 11.23 -32.91
N ASP A 431 4.26 12.17 -33.62
CA ASP A 431 5.27 11.89 -34.66
C ASP A 431 6.46 11.07 -34.15
N ASP A 432 6.73 11.12 -32.84
CA ASP A 432 7.85 10.43 -32.17
C ASP A 432 7.41 9.17 -31.41
N TRP A 433 6.39 8.48 -31.91
CA TRP A 433 5.79 7.32 -31.24
C TRP A 433 6.79 6.16 -31.04
N GLU A 434 7.79 6.01 -31.92
CA GLU A 434 8.84 5.01 -31.79
C GLU A 434 9.67 5.21 -30.52
N ASN A 435 10.11 6.45 -30.28
CA ASN A 435 10.84 6.81 -29.05
C ASN A 435 9.97 6.64 -27.82
N TYR A 436 8.67 6.98 -27.91
CA TYR A 436 7.72 6.75 -26.82
C TYR A 436 7.67 5.26 -26.43
N LEU A 437 7.49 4.36 -27.41
CA LEU A 437 7.44 2.92 -27.13
C LEU A 437 8.78 2.35 -26.66
N TYR A 438 9.89 2.87 -27.17
CA TYR A 438 11.23 2.52 -26.69
C TYR A 438 11.43 2.89 -25.22
N GLU A 439 11.09 4.11 -24.82
CA GLU A 439 11.17 4.58 -23.44
C GLU A 439 10.23 3.80 -22.51
N TYR A 440 9.02 3.51 -22.98
CA TYR A 440 8.06 2.67 -22.26
C TYR A 440 8.66 1.27 -21.98
N LYS A 441 9.22 0.61 -23.00
CA LYS A 441 9.89 -0.70 -22.85
C LYS A 441 11.09 -0.62 -21.90
N ARG A 442 11.90 0.45 -21.99
CA ARG A 442 13.07 0.66 -21.13
C ARG A 442 12.66 0.81 -19.66
N ASN A 443 11.59 1.54 -19.39
CA ASN A 443 11.09 1.73 -18.03
C ASN A 443 10.54 0.43 -17.44
N LEU A 444 9.82 -0.38 -18.23
CA LEU A 444 9.40 -1.73 -17.80
C LEU A 444 10.58 -2.62 -17.38
N GLY A 445 11.67 -2.61 -18.15
CA GLY A 445 12.87 -3.39 -17.83
C GLY A 445 13.53 -2.96 -16.50
N LYS A 446 13.50 -1.67 -16.16
CA LYS A 446 13.98 -1.16 -14.87
C LYS A 446 13.09 -1.61 -13.70
N TYR A 447 11.78 -1.63 -13.89
CA TYR A 447 10.83 -2.11 -12.88
C TYR A 447 10.93 -3.63 -12.65
N ASN A 448 11.06 -4.43 -13.71
CA ASN A 448 11.25 -5.88 -13.57
C ASN A 448 12.58 -6.23 -12.89
N GLY A 449 13.66 -5.48 -13.17
CA GLY A 449 14.93 -5.62 -12.48
C GLY A 449 14.88 -5.27 -10.98
N MET A 450 13.98 -4.36 -10.57
CA MET A 450 13.73 -4.09 -9.15
C MET A 450 12.88 -5.19 -8.50
N ALA A 451 11.84 -5.70 -9.18
CA ALA A 451 11.00 -6.78 -8.68
C ALA A 451 11.78 -8.11 -8.49
N GLU A 452 12.69 -8.46 -9.41
CA GLU A 452 13.56 -9.63 -9.28
C GLU A 452 14.58 -9.48 -8.13
N GLN A 453 15.04 -8.26 -7.81
CA GLN A 453 15.88 -8.00 -6.64
C GLN A 453 15.14 -8.13 -5.31
N HIS A 454 13.83 -7.89 -5.29
CA HIS A 454 12.98 -8.15 -4.13
C HIS A 454 12.66 -9.64 -3.96
N ILE A 455 12.45 -10.38 -5.05
CA ILE A 455 12.18 -11.84 -5.01
C ILE A 455 13.45 -12.66 -4.68
N ALA A 456 14.64 -12.22 -5.10
CA ALA A 456 15.88 -12.90 -4.74
C ALA A 456 16.32 -12.67 -3.28
N LYS A 457 15.61 -11.81 -2.54
CA LYS A 457 15.89 -11.47 -1.13
C LYS A 457 14.79 -11.94 -0.15
N SER A 458 13.74 -12.59 -0.64
CA SER A 458 12.76 -13.37 0.15
C SER A 458 13.03 -14.86 0.00
#